data_AF-A0AAV9FA84-F1
#
_entry.id   AF-A0AAV9FA84-F1
#
_cell.length_a   1.000
_cell.length_b   1.000
_cell.length_c   1.000
_cell.angle_alpha   90.00
_cell.angle_beta   90.00
_cell.angle_gamma   90.00
#
_symmetry.space_group_name_H-M   'P 1'
#
loop_
_entity.id
_entity.type
_entity.pdbx_description
1 polymer ?
#
loop_
_entity_poly.entity_id
_entity_poly.type
_entity_poly.pdbx_seq_one_letter_code
_entity_poly.pdbx_strand_id
1 'polypeptide(L)'
;MGLLSNRIDKGSLKAGDHIYSWRVGYVYAHHGIYVGDDKVIHFTRGQGQEVGTGTFLDALLLSSAHKRSQLECPICAQQTNEPHGVVSSCLDCFLAGGVLYCFEYKVSPTLFIAKARGGTCTLAGSDPNDVAVHRAMYLLNKGGFGCYNVFSKNCEDFAIYCKTGRLVVDHGPVGQSGQAVSIIGGHSQLSCRRHCDL
;
A
#
# COMPACT_ATOMS: atom_id res chain seq x y z
N MET A 1 9.97 10.99 -15.91
CA MET A 1 8.77 10.15 -15.73
C MET A 1 7.70 10.72 -16.65
N GLY A 2 7.26 9.96 -17.64
CA GLY A 2 6.47 10.45 -18.78
C GLY A 2 4.97 10.43 -18.54
N LEU A 3 4.24 11.25 -19.30
CA LEU A 3 2.80 11.52 -19.22
C LEU A 3 1.86 10.29 -19.29
N LEU A 4 2.38 9.09 -19.56
CA LEU A 4 1.57 7.93 -20.00
C LEU A 4 1.65 6.68 -19.12
N SER A 5 2.64 6.53 -18.23
CA SER A 5 2.72 5.34 -17.36
C SER A 5 3.60 5.56 -16.14
N ASN A 6 3.12 5.07 -15.00
CA ASN A 6 3.85 5.00 -13.73
C ASN A 6 4.85 3.83 -13.70
N ARG A 7 4.96 3.06 -14.78
CA ARG A 7 5.83 1.88 -14.86
C ARG A 7 7.28 2.30 -14.71
N ILE A 8 8.03 1.55 -13.91
CA ILE A 8 9.47 1.75 -13.71
C ILE A 8 10.24 0.43 -13.85
N ASP A 9 11.53 0.52 -14.14
CA ASP A 9 12.45 -0.61 -14.13
C ASP A 9 13.01 -0.83 -12.73
N LYS A 10 13.28 -2.10 -12.36
CA LYS A 10 13.83 -2.46 -11.04
C LYS A 10 15.11 -1.68 -10.70
N GLY A 11 15.99 -1.45 -11.68
CA GLY A 11 17.25 -0.70 -11.48
C GLY A 11 17.06 0.78 -11.16
N SER A 12 15.84 1.32 -11.29
CA SER A 12 15.53 2.71 -10.93
C SER A 12 14.96 2.87 -9.51
N LEU A 13 14.70 1.75 -8.82
CA LEU A 13 14.13 1.77 -7.47
C LEU A 13 15.07 2.41 -6.46
N LYS A 14 14.49 3.23 -5.59
CA LYS A 14 15.16 3.81 -4.44
C LYS A 14 14.44 3.41 -3.18
N ALA A 15 15.19 3.09 -2.14
CA ALA A 15 14.60 2.87 -0.81
C ALA A 15 13.71 4.07 -0.46
N GLY A 16 12.51 3.80 0.06
CA GLY A 16 11.47 4.77 0.34
C GLY A 16 10.49 5.03 -0.81
N ASP A 17 10.65 4.40 -1.96
CA ASP A 17 9.67 4.49 -3.05
C ASP A 17 8.38 3.76 -2.68
N HIS A 18 7.25 4.44 -2.90
CA HIS A 18 5.93 3.82 -2.84
C HIS A 18 5.67 3.15 -4.19
N ILE A 19 5.69 1.83 -4.17
CA ILE A 19 5.51 1.01 -5.36
C ILE A 19 4.16 0.31 -5.31
N TYR A 20 3.65 -0.01 -6.48
CA TYR A 20 2.46 -0.83 -6.60
C TYR A 20 2.52 -1.75 -7.81
N SER A 21 1.66 -2.76 -7.79
CA SER A 21 1.49 -3.67 -8.91
C SER A 21 0.04 -4.07 -9.05
N TRP A 22 -0.47 -4.03 -10.28
CA TRP A 22 -1.84 -4.43 -10.57
C TRP A 22 -2.01 -5.95 -10.41
N ARG A 23 -3.16 -6.36 -9.87
CA ARG A 23 -3.61 -7.74 -9.74
C ARG A 23 -4.92 -7.94 -10.46
N VAL A 24 -5.20 -9.21 -10.76
CA VAL A 24 -6.48 -9.71 -11.25
C VAL A 24 -7.08 -8.83 -12.35
N GLY A 25 -6.41 -8.74 -13.51
CA GLY A 25 -6.94 -7.97 -14.64
C GLY A 25 -7.06 -6.46 -14.41
N TYR A 26 -6.21 -5.87 -13.55
CA TYR A 26 -6.17 -4.43 -13.21
C TYR A 26 -7.31 -3.92 -12.32
N VAL A 27 -7.99 -4.80 -11.57
CA VAL A 27 -9.06 -4.40 -10.64
C VAL A 27 -8.56 -3.97 -9.26
N TYR A 28 -7.31 -4.31 -8.93
CA TYR A 28 -6.70 -4.04 -7.63
C TYR A 28 -5.24 -3.69 -7.82
N ALA A 29 -4.77 -2.60 -7.20
CA ALA A 29 -3.35 -2.30 -7.06
C ALA A 29 -2.90 -2.75 -5.68
N HIS A 30 -1.86 -3.56 -5.61
CA HIS A 30 -1.22 -3.90 -4.35
C HIS A 30 -0.07 -2.93 -4.08
N HIS A 31 -0.10 -2.26 -2.94
CA HIS A 31 0.82 -1.17 -2.60
C HIS A 31 1.83 -1.59 -1.53
N GLY A 32 3.03 -1.01 -1.59
CA GLY A 32 4.09 -1.24 -0.62
C GLY A 32 5.17 -0.17 -0.66
N ILE A 33 6.05 -0.20 0.33
CA ILE A 33 7.24 0.64 0.43
C ILE A 33 8.46 -0.21 0.13
N TYR A 34 9.18 0.12 -0.93
CA TYR A 34 10.48 -0.49 -1.21
C TYR A 34 11.50 -0.02 -0.17
N VAL A 35 12.20 -0.93 0.49
CA VAL A 35 13.14 -0.60 1.58
C VAL A 35 14.61 -0.85 1.24
N GLY A 36 14.90 -1.21 -0.03
CA GLY A 36 16.23 -1.62 -0.46
C GLY A 36 16.39 -3.14 -0.50
N ASP A 37 17.50 -3.62 -1.06
CA ASP A 37 17.88 -5.03 -1.13
C ASP A 37 16.78 -5.98 -1.64
N ASP A 38 16.06 -5.56 -2.68
CA ASP A 38 14.92 -6.31 -3.23
C ASP A 38 13.84 -6.65 -2.20
N LYS A 39 13.67 -5.82 -1.16
CA LYS A 39 12.65 -5.99 -0.11
C LYS A 39 11.59 -4.92 -0.15
N VAL A 40 10.36 -5.33 0.17
CA VAL A 40 9.19 -4.48 0.22
C VAL A 40 8.46 -4.72 1.52
N ILE A 41 8.14 -3.64 2.24
CA ILE A 41 7.22 -3.70 3.39
C ILE A 41 5.84 -3.28 2.90
N HIS A 42 4.83 -4.09 3.19
CA HIS A 42 3.50 -3.87 2.69
C HIS A 42 2.44 -4.40 3.67
N PHE A 43 1.24 -3.85 3.54
CA PHE A 43 0.11 -4.28 4.35
C PHE A 43 -0.64 -5.44 3.67
N THR A 44 -0.75 -6.55 4.38
CA THR A 44 -1.57 -7.72 4.08
C THR A 44 -2.57 -7.96 5.24
N ARG A 45 -3.53 -8.86 5.08
CA ARG A 45 -4.44 -9.21 6.19
C ARG A 45 -3.83 -10.34 7.01
N GLY A 46 -3.81 -10.21 8.33
CA GLY A 46 -3.43 -11.29 9.25
C GLY A 46 -4.39 -12.49 9.17
N GLN A 47 -3.87 -13.71 9.34
CA GLN A 47 -4.71 -14.91 9.47
C GLN A 47 -5.61 -14.77 10.71
N GLY A 48 -6.94 -14.81 10.51
CA GLY A 48 -7.89 -14.68 11.62
C GLY A 48 -9.28 -14.22 11.23
N GLN A 49 -9.48 -13.80 9.97
CA GLN A 49 -10.79 -13.36 9.50
C GLN A 49 -11.09 -14.13 8.20
N GLU A 50 -11.65 -15.32 8.42
CA GLU A 50 -12.23 -16.29 7.47
C GLU A 50 -11.55 -16.40 6.10
N VAL A 51 -10.46 -17.16 6.05
CA VAL A 51 -10.00 -17.81 4.82
C VAL A 51 -10.80 -19.10 4.70
N GLY A 52 -11.64 -19.23 3.67
CA GLY A 52 -12.41 -20.48 3.47
C GLY A 52 -13.79 -20.35 2.82
N THR A 53 -14.16 -19.20 2.26
CA THR A 53 -15.45 -19.07 1.54
C THR A 53 -15.35 -19.34 0.04
N GLY A 54 -14.14 -19.47 -0.53
CA GLY A 54 -13.94 -19.75 -1.95
C GLY A 54 -14.31 -18.56 -2.84
N THR A 55 -14.26 -17.34 -2.30
CA THR A 55 -14.69 -16.12 -3.00
C THR A 55 -13.57 -15.53 -3.87
N PHE A 56 -13.89 -14.63 -4.80
CA PHE A 56 -12.90 -13.88 -5.60
C PHE A 56 -11.84 -13.16 -4.73
N LEU A 57 -12.20 -12.83 -3.49
CA LEU A 57 -11.30 -12.26 -2.48
C LEU A 57 -10.22 -13.27 -2.04
N ASP A 58 -10.53 -14.57 -1.98
CA ASP A 58 -9.52 -15.62 -1.71
C ASP A 58 -8.50 -15.71 -2.86
N ALA A 59 -8.90 -15.47 -4.11
CA ALA A 59 -7.97 -15.41 -5.24
C ALA A 59 -7.06 -14.16 -5.19
N LEU A 60 -7.58 -13.02 -4.74
CA LEU A 60 -6.79 -11.81 -4.44
C LEU A 60 -5.79 -12.08 -3.31
N LEU A 61 -6.23 -12.77 -2.24
CA LEU A 61 -5.41 -13.17 -1.10
C LEU A 61 -4.29 -14.13 -1.51
N LEU A 62 -4.58 -15.20 -2.25
CA LEU A 62 -3.59 -16.20 -2.69
C LEU A 62 -2.51 -15.63 -3.62
N SER A 63 -2.75 -14.47 -4.24
CA SER A 63 -1.74 -13.79 -5.05
C SER A 63 -0.66 -13.10 -4.21
N SER A 64 -0.93 -12.81 -2.93
CA SER A 64 0.00 -12.16 -1.99
C SER A 64 0.35 -13.05 -0.79
N ALA A 65 -0.57 -13.91 -0.36
CA ALA A 65 -0.37 -14.99 0.58
C ALA A 65 0.03 -16.25 -0.20
N HIS A 66 1.34 -16.44 -0.31
CA HIS A 66 2.02 -17.70 -0.62
C HIS A 66 1.18 -18.73 -1.41
N LYS A 67 1.14 -18.63 -2.74
CA LYS A 67 0.81 -19.81 -3.55
C LYS A 67 1.79 -20.91 -3.12
N ARG A 68 1.25 -22.05 -2.67
CA ARG A 68 1.96 -23.34 -2.54
C ARG A 68 2.38 -23.84 -3.93
N SER A 69 3.19 -23.06 -4.66
CA SER A 69 4.01 -23.61 -5.73
C SER A 69 5.22 -24.27 -5.08
N GLN A 70 5.59 -25.44 -5.56
CA GLN A 70 6.54 -26.41 -4.98
C GLN A 70 8.02 -25.94 -4.86
N LEU A 71 8.26 -24.64 -4.78
CA LEU A 71 9.54 -24.02 -4.43
C LEU A 71 9.24 -22.87 -3.46
N GLU A 72 9.41 -23.11 -2.17
CA GLU A 72 9.30 -22.06 -1.15
C GLU A 72 10.33 -20.97 -1.46
N CYS A 73 9.90 -19.71 -1.54
CA CYS A 73 10.83 -18.61 -1.73
C CYS A 73 11.79 -18.57 -0.53
N PRO A 74 13.10 -18.81 -0.70
CA PRO A 74 14.02 -18.94 0.43
C PRO A 74 14.18 -17.64 1.23
N ILE A 75 13.86 -16.49 0.61
CA ILE A 75 13.89 -15.17 1.24
C ILE A 75 12.65 -14.95 2.13
N CYS A 76 11.49 -15.43 1.70
CA CYS A 76 10.21 -15.18 2.37
C CYS A 76 9.76 -16.33 3.28
N ALA A 77 10.32 -17.53 3.11
CA ALA A 77 9.91 -18.74 3.84
C ALA A 77 10.09 -18.63 5.38
N GLN A 78 10.94 -17.71 5.84
CA GLN A 78 11.25 -17.52 7.26
C GLN A 78 10.40 -16.43 7.94
N GLN A 79 9.54 -15.73 7.20
CA GLN A 79 8.68 -14.69 7.78
C GLN A 79 7.51 -15.38 8.48
N THR A 80 7.55 -15.39 9.81
CA THR A 80 6.49 -15.93 10.66
C THR A 80 5.16 -15.24 10.34
N ASN A 81 4.08 -16.00 10.42
CA ASN A 81 2.71 -15.53 10.23
C ASN A 81 2.31 -14.59 11.38
N GLU A 82 2.88 -13.38 11.41
CA GLU A 82 2.50 -12.40 12.41
C GLU A 82 1.09 -11.88 12.11
N PRO A 83 0.16 -11.93 13.07
CA PRO A 83 -1.27 -11.68 12.85
C PRO A 83 -1.60 -10.20 12.55
N HIS A 84 -0.60 -9.34 12.44
CA HIS A 84 -0.77 -7.88 12.51
C HIS A 84 -0.71 -7.14 11.17
N GLY A 85 -0.67 -7.88 10.06
CA GLY A 85 -0.95 -7.35 8.73
C GLY A 85 0.11 -6.44 8.10
N VAL A 86 1.20 -6.08 8.78
CA VAL A 86 2.36 -5.48 8.10
C VAL A 86 3.43 -6.55 7.96
N VAL A 87 3.85 -6.83 6.73
CA VAL A 87 4.83 -7.87 6.43
C VAL A 87 5.95 -7.32 5.54
N SER A 88 7.10 -7.98 5.60
CA SER A 88 8.20 -7.78 4.65
C SER A 88 8.21 -8.94 3.67
N SER A 89 8.48 -8.71 2.40
CA SER A 89 8.66 -9.76 1.39
C SER A 89 9.73 -9.36 0.38
N CYS A 90 10.21 -10.31 -0.43
CA CYS A 90 11.04 -9.97 -1.58
C CYS A 90 10.20 -9.31 -2.68
N LEU A 91 10.85 -8.52 -3.54
CA LEU A 91 10.21 -7.77 -4.61
C LEU A 91 9.45 -8.70 -5.58
N ASP A 92 9.97 -9.88 -5.88
CA ASP A 92 9.31 -10.83 -6.78
C ASP A 92 8.02 -11.42 -6.19
N CYS A 93 8.03 -11.77 -4.90
CA CYS A 93 6.83 -12.16 -4.18
C CYS A 93 5.83 -11.01 -4.08
N PHE A 94 6.31 -9.79 -3.81
CA PHE A 94 5.48 -8.60 -3.83
C PHE A 94 4.87 -8.34 -5.20
N LEU A 95 5.54 -8.64 -6.32
CA LEU A 95 5.01 -8.42 -7.66
C LEU A 95 4.06 -9.54 -8.12
N ALA A 96 4.25 -10.78 -7.64
CA ALA A 96 3.46 -11.95 -8.02
C ALA A 96 3.36 -12.16 -9.55
N GLY A 97 4.47 -11.89 -10.27
CA GLY A 97 4.53 -11.91 -11.74
C GLY A 97 3.91 -10.69 -12.43
N GLY A 98 3.41 -9.71 -11.67
CA GLY A 98 2.90 -8.44 -12.16
C GLY A 98 3.97 -7.43 -12.55
N VAL A 99 3.53 -6.31 -13.12
CA VAL A 99 4.41 -5.21 -13.53
C VAL A 99 4.64 -4.25 -12.35
N LEU A 100 5.85 -3.71 -12.24
CA LEU A 100 6.25 -2.73 -11.24
C LEU A 100 5.87 -1.31 -11.66
N TYR A 101 5.21 -0.59 -10.76
CA TYR A 101 4.86 0.83 -10.91
C TYR A 101 5.29 1.63 -9.68
N CYS A 102 5.60 2.90 -9.87
CA CYS A 102 5.87 3.86 -8.79
C CYS A 102 4.70 4.83 -8.63
N PHE A 103 4.25 5.05 -7.40
CA PHE A 103 3.16 5.96 -7.09
C PHE A 103 3.65 7.42 -7.14
N GLU A 104 2.86 8.30 -7.77
CA GLU A 104 3.26 9.69 -7.97
C GLU A 104 2.70 10.63 -6.89
N TYR A 105 3.55 11.49 -6.35
CA TYR A 105 3.19 12.54 -5.38
C TYR A 105 3.32 13.92 -6.02
N LYS A 106 2.59 14.90 -5.47
CA LYS A 106 2.57 16.30 -5.97
C LYS A 106 2.25 16.39 -7.47
N VAL A 107 1.38 15.52 -7.98
CA VAL A 107 0.93 15.64 -9.37
C VAL A 107 0.10 16.92 -9.56
N SER A 108 0.01 17.42 -10.79
CA SER A 108 -0.88 18.55 -11.08
C SER A 108 -2.35 18.12 -10.97
N PRO A 109 -3.29 19.04 -10.63
CA PRO A 109 -4.72 18.74 -10.64
C PRO A 109 -5.21 18.17 -11.98
N THR A 110 -4.69 18.68 -13.09
CA THR A 110 -5.00 18.16 -14.43
C THR A 110 -4.56 16.72 -14.60
N LEU A 111 -3.34 16.36 -14.17
CA LEU A 111 -2.86 14.98 -14.22
C LEU A 111 -3.66 14.07 -13.29
N PHE A 112 -3.98 14.56 -12.09
CA PHE A 112 -4.80 13.82 -11.12
C PHE A 112 -6.19 13.49 -11.68
N ILE A 113 -6.87 14.46 -12.30
CA ILE A 113 -8.18 14.25 -12.93
C ILE A 113 -8.08 13.36 -14.18
N ALA A 114 -7.00 13.50 -14.96
CA ALA A 114 -6.79 12.71 -16.18
C ALA A 114 -6.52 11.22 -15.91
N LYS A 115 -6.09 10.85 -14.70
CA LYS A 115 -5.87 9.44 -14.33
C LYS A 115 -7.23 8.77 -14.06
N ALA A 116 -7.69 7.98 -15.02
CA ALA A 116 -8.99 7.30 -14.94
C ALA A 116 -9.10 6.28 -13.79
N ARG A 117 -7.99 5.84 -13.19
CA ARG A 117 -7.95 4.86 -12.10
C ARG A 117 -7.27 5.45 -10.86
N GLY A 118 -7.95 5.35 -9.72
CA GLY A 118 -7.40 5.67 -8.39
C GLY A 118 -6.24 4.75 -8.01
N GLY A 119 -5.55 5.06 -6.90
CA GLY A 119 -4.43 4.25 -6.42
C GLY A 119 -3.16 4.37 -7.27
N THR A 120 -2.95 5.50 -7.96
CA THR A 120 -1.75 5.68 -8.81
C THR A 120 -1.00 6.97 -8.53
N CYS A 121 -1.68 7.99 -8.01
CA CYS A 121 -1.07 9.27 -7.69
C CYS A 121 -1.88 10.05 -6.65
N THR A 122 -1.27 11.10 -6.09
CA THR A 122 -1.92 12.05 -5.18
C THR A 122 -1.41 13.47 -5.37
N LEU A 123 -2.26 14.45 -5.06
CA LEU A 123 -1.89 15.87 -4.97
C LEU A 123 -1.02 16.16 -3.74
N ALA A 124 -1.06 15.29 -2.72
CA ALA A 124 -0.30 15.46 -1.50
C ALA A 124 1.21 15.38 -1.77
N GLY A 125 1.98 16.13 -0.98
CA GLY A 125 3.42 15.99 -0.91
C GLY A 125 3.83 14.72 -0.17
N SER A 126 4.96 14.13 -0.58
CA SER A 126 5.65 13.12 0.22
C SER A 126 6.75 13.75 1.06
N ASP A 127 6.98 13.14 2.21
CA ASP A 127 8.18 13.30 3.01
C ASP A 127 9.39 12.62 2.31
N PRO A 128 10.61 12.92 2.78
CA PRO A 128 11.83 12.26 2.32
C PRO A 128 11.76 10.73 2.40
N ASN A 129 12.54 10.07 1.54
CA ASN A 129 12.51 8.62 1.36
C ASN A 129 13.00 7.85 2.61
N ASP A 130 14.02 8.36 3.29
CA ASP A 130 14.53 7.82 4.55
C ASP A 130 13.46 7.84 5.66
N VAL A 131 12.68 8.91 5.75
CA VAL A 131 11.54 9.01 6.69
C VAL A 131 10.47 7.95 6.36
N ALA A 132 10.21 7.72 5.08
CA ALA A 132 9.25 6.70 4.65
C ALA A 132 9.71 5.27 4.98
N VAL A 133 10.99 4.97 4.76
CA VAL A 133 11.60 3.69 5.17
C VAL A 133 11.49 3.52 6.68
N HIS A 134 11.82 4.57 7.45
CA HIS A 134 11.74 4.54 8.90
C HIS A 134 10.32 4.21 9.41
N ARG A 135 9.28 4.85 8.84
CA ARG A 135 7.88 4.56 9.20
C ARG A 135 7.48 3.13 8.85
N ALA A 136 7.84 2.65 7.66
CA ALA A 136 7.52 1.29 7.23
C ALA A 136 8.19 0.24 8.14
N MET A 137 9.47 0.43 8.46
CA MET A 137 10.22 -0.43 9.41
C MET A 137 9.63 -0.37 10.82
N TYR A 138 9.28 0.82 11.30
CA TYR A 138 8.64 0.98 12.61
C TYR A 138 7.32 0.19 12.70
N LEU A 139 6.46 0.29 11.68
CA LEU A 139 5.18 -0.44 11.65
C LEU A 139 5.35 -1.95 11.52
N LEU A 140 6.38 -2.40 10.79
CA LEU A 140 6.75 -3.81 10.72
C LEU A 140 7.19 -4.33 12.10
N ASN A 141 8.10 -3.60 12.77
CA ASN A 141 8.66 -3.99 14.07
C ASN A 141 7.66 -3.89 15.22
N LYS A 142 6.77 -2.89 15.19
CA LYS A 142 5.69 -2.74 16.16
C LYS A 142 4.67 -3.88 16.05
N GLY A 143 4.62 -4.54 14.91
CA GLY A 143 3.59 -5.53 14.62
C GLY A 143 2.26 -4.85 14.33
N GLY A 144 2.22 -3.96 13.33
CA GLY A 144 0.96 -3.60 12.67
C GLY A 144 0.70 -2.11 12.45
N PHE A 145 -0.27 -1.86 11.56
CA PHE A 145 -0.71 -0.54 11.12
C PHE A 145 -2.13 -0.16 11.62
N GLY A 146 -2.73 -1.02 12.46
CA GLY A 146 -4.07 -0.82 13.03
C GLY A 146 -5.16 -1.71 12.41
N CYS A 147 -6.37 -1.63 12.97
CA CYS A 147 -7.51 -2.49 12.64
C CYS A 147 -8.52 -1.77 11.72
N TYR A 148 -8.23 -1.63 10.43
CA TYR A 148 -9.24 -1.20 9.44
C TYR A 148 -9.47 -2.31 8.41
N ASN A 149 -10.73 -2.52 8.00
CA ASN A 149 -11.17 -3.57 7.07
C ASN A 149 -11.25 -3.05 5.63
N VAL A 150 -10.93 -3.94 4.67
CA VAL A 150 -11.02 -3.85 3.19
C VAL A 150 -9.72 -3.43 2.44
N PHE A 151 -8.97 -4.49 2.13
CA PHE A 151 -7.79 -4.73 1.26
C PHE A 151 -7.21 -3.65 0.34
N SER A 152 -8.03 -2.87 -0.38
CA SER A 152 -7.53 -1.85 -1.34
C SER A 152 -7.15 -0.56 -0.65
N LYS A 153 -8.07 -0.03 0.17
CA LYS A 153 -7.79 1.17 0.96
C LYS A 153 -6.62 0.93 1.90
N ASN A 154 -6.58 -0.21 2.59
CA ASN A 154 -5.57 -0.43 3.64
C ASN A 154 -4.11 -0.45 3.16
N CYS A 155 -3.80 -1.08 2.02
CA CYS A 155 -2.40 -1.11 1.53
C CYS A 155 -1.97 0.22 0.92
N GLU A 156 -2.89 0.90 0.23
CA GLU A 156 -2.67 2.27 -0.25
C GLU A 156 -2.50 3.24 0.93
N ASP A 157 -3.39 3.19 1.92
CA ASP A 157 -3.36 4.01 3.14
C ASP A 157 -2.09 3.77 3.95
N PHE A 158 -1.65 2.52 4.06
CA PHE A 158 -0.36 2.17 4.67
C PHE A 158 0.79 2.88 3.96
N ALA A 159 0.87 2.76 2.64
CA ALA A 159 1.96 3.34 1.88
C ALA A 159 1.88 4.88 1.87
N ILE A 160 0.68 5.46 1.78
CA ILE A 160 0.42 6.89 1.90
C ILE A 160 0.82 7.41 3.28
N TYR A 161 0.49 6.70 4.36
CA TYR A 161 0.94 7.05 5.70
C TYR A 161 2.45 7.02 5.81
N CYS A 162 3.11 5.97 5.31
CA CYS A 162 4.57 5.90 5.31
C CYS A 162 5.17 7.10 4.57
N LYS A 163 4.60 7.50 3.43
CA LYS A 163 5.10 8.63 2.64
C LYS A 163 4.72 10.02 3.16
N THR A 164 3.70 10.17 3.99
CA THR A 164 3.15 11.49 4.34
C THR A 164 3.02 11.76 5.84
N GLY A 165 3.11 10.71 6.67
CA GLY A 165 2.84 10.77 8.10
C GLY A 165 1.37 11.03 8.46
N ARG A 166 0.46 11.06 7.47
CA ARG A 166 -0.96 11.36 7.67
C ARG A 166 -1.80 10.12 7.47
N LEU A 167 -2.62 9.78 8.46
CA LEU A 167 -3.69 8.80 8.31
C LEU A 167 -4.85 9.48 7.60
N VAL A 168 -5.24 8.97 6.43
CA VAL A 168 -6.48 9.38 5.78
C VAL A 168 -7.63 8.64 6.47
N VAL A 169 -8.16 9.20 7.56
CA VAL A 169 -9.37 8.68 8.19
C VAL A 169 -10.56 9.25 7.43
N ASP A 170 -11.12 8.45 6.53
CA ASP A 170 -12.33 8.77 5.78
C ASP A 170 -13.54 8.71 6.74
N HIS A 171 -14.00 9.86 7.23
CA HIS A 171 -15.27 9.98 7.96
C HIS A 171 -16.47 10.22 7.02
N GLY A 172 -16.34 9.94 5.72
CA GLY A 172 -17.44 9.99 4.76
C GLY A 172 -18.28 8.71 4.75
N PRO A 173 -19.60 8.78 4.51
CA PRO A 173 -20.44 7.60 4.40
C PRO A 173 -19.97 6.69 3.26
N VAL A 174 -19.91 5.39 3.59
CA VAL A 174 -19.57 4.25 2.75
C VAL A 174 -20.07 4.43 1.30
N GLY A 175 -19.15 4.56 0.33
CA GLY A 175 -19.51 4.54 -1.10
C GLY A 175 -18.68 5.38 -2.08
N GLN A 176 -17.57 6.01 -1.69
CA GLN A 176 -16.79 6.88 -2.61
C GLN A 176 -15.54 6.17 -3.16
N SER A 177 -15.77 5.19 -4.02
CA SER A 177 -14.80 4.75 -5.02
C SER A 177 -14.98 5.59 -6.29
N GLY A 178 -14.02 6.46 -6.59
CA GLY A 178 -13.87 7.08 -7.90
C GLY A 178 -14.50 8.46 -8.08
N GLN A 179 -13.65 9.46 -8.32
CA GLN A 179 -13.95 10.78 -8.91
C GLN A 179 -14.85 11.71 -8.06
N ALA A 180 -14.41 12.97 -7.90
CA ALA A 180 -14.97 14.06 -7.06
C ALA A 180 -14.78 13.85 -5.55
N VAL A 181 -14.05 14.70 -4.81
CA VAL A 181 -14.39 16.11 -4.54
C VAL A 181 -13.12 16.98 -4.52
N SER A 182 -13.07 17.97 -5.42
CA SER A 182 -12.48 19.26 -5.08
C SER A 182 -13.55 20.09 -4.39
N ILE A 183 -13.12 21.05 -3.55
CA ILE A 183 -13.93 22.11 -2.91
C ILE A 183 -14.71 21.53 -1.69
N ILE A 184 -14.55 21.94 -0.43
CA ILE A 184 -14.53 23.27 0.21
C ILE A 184 -13.81 23.13 1.57
N GLY A 185 -13.09 24.17 2.01
CA GLY A 185 -12.45 24.22 3.32
C GLY A 185 -13.43 24.20 4.50
N GLY A 186 -12.97 23.77 5.67
CA GLY A 186 -13.74 23.86 6.89
C GLY A 186 -13.00 23.23 8.06
N HIS A 187 -12.42 24.06 8.92
CA HIS A 187 -11.90 23.64 10.21
C HIS A 187 -13.00 22.94 11.01
N SER A 188 -12.72 21.74 11.51
CA SER A 188 -13.36 21.19 12.71
C SER A 188 -12.37 20.24 13.36
N GLN A 189 -11.63 20.77 14.34
CA GLN A 189 -10.94 19.96 15.32
C GLN A 189 -12.01 19.20 16.12
N LEU A 190 -12.00 17.87 16.06
CA LEU A 190 -12.48 17.06 17.18
C LEU A 190 -11.49 15.94 17.46
N SER A 191 -10.87 16.10 18.63
CA SER A 191 -9.97 15.23 19.37
C SER A 191 -10.29 13.73 19.26
N CYS A 192 -9.32 12.96 18.76
CA CYS A 192 -9.03 11.65 19.34
C CYS A 192 -7.64 11.73 19.99
N ARG A 193 -7.61 12.28 21.21
CA ARG A 193 -6.44 12.20 22.11
C ARG A 193 -6.31 10.77 22.65
N ARG A 194 -5.05 10.33 22.71
CA ARG A 194 -4.45 9.14 23.37
C ARG A 194 -4.30 7.93 22.42
N HIS A 195 -3.12 7.43 22.06
CA HIS A 195 -1.74 7.60 22.53
C HIS A 195 -0.80 7.57 21.32
N CYS A 196 -0.14 8.69 21.03
CA CYS A 196 1.05 8.79 20.21
C CYS A 196 1.93 9.82 20.91
N ASP A 197 2.58 9.41 21.99
CA ASP A 197 3.66 10.16 22.61
C ASP A 197 4.77 9.16 22.97
N LEU A 198 5.99 9.52 22.53
CA LEU A 198 7.31 8.90 22.69
C LEU A 198 7.69 7.80 21.69
#